data_AF-A0A2E2L7T8-F1
#
_entry.id   AF-A0A2E2L7T8-F1
#
_cell.length_a   1.000
_cell.length_b   1.000
_cell.length_c   1.000
_cell.angle_alpha   90.00
_cell.angle_beta   90.00
_cell.angle_gamma   90.00
#
_symmetry.space_group_name_H-M   'P 1'
#
loop_
_entity.id
_entity.type
_entity.pdbx_description
1 polymer ?
#
loop_
_entity_poly.entity_id
_entity_poly.type
_entity_poly.pdbx_seq_one_letter_code
_entity_poly.pdbx_strand_id
1 'polypeptide(L)'
;MKRGTVVALAVAGLLVVGVGGAVALSVAGGGEPAAVETSTSEADPTGEADPTGEADESDADAGGPDAADGDETADAGDAAAGASPGAYVEYSESALAAAEGTRVLFFHATWCPQCRALDDDIVAQGVPDGVTVLKVDYDTQQDLRQRYDVRQQTTVVALDDSGAATASFVPYDDPTLETALTGLGLD
;
A
#
# COMPACT_ATOMS: atom_id res chain seq x y z
N MET A 1 50.19 -9.34 16.37
CA MET A 1 49.21 -10.44 16.30
C MET A 1 48.21 -10.29 17.45
N LYS A 2 46.96 -9.92 17.17
CA LYS A 2 45.94 -9.61 18.18
C LYS A 2 44.95 -10.78 18.21
N ARG A 3 44.90 -11.51 19.34
CA ARG A 3 43.99 -12.64 19.56
C ARG A 3 42.60 -12.07 19.88
N GLY A 4 41.64 -12.30 19.00
CA GLY A 4 40.24 -11.88 19.14
C GLY A 4 39.34 -13.07 19.45
N THR A 5 38.57 -12.92 20.52
CA THR A 5 37.70 -13.85 21.25
C THR A 5 36.64 -14.56 20.39
N VAL A 6 36.51 -15.89 20.58
CA VAL A 6 35.37 -16.70 20.10
C VAL A 6 34.27 -16.62 21.15
N VAL A 7 33.12 -16.05 20.79
CA VAL A 7 31.91 -16.03 21.65
C VAL A 7 31.09 -17.27 21.34
N ALA A 8 31.02 -18.20 22.28
CA ALA A 8 30.18 -19.39 22.21
C ALA A 8 28.72 -19.01 22.54
N LEU A 9 27.83 -19.11 21.56
CA LEU A 9 26.38 -19.01 21.74
C LEU A 9 25.84 -20.34 22.30
N ALA A 10 25.44 -20.35 23.57
CA ALA A 10 24.71 -21.45 24.17
C ALA A 10 23.20 -21.25 23.91
N VAL A 11 22.64 -22.06 23.01
CA VAL A 11 21.19 -22.15 22.78
C VAL A 11 20.61 -23.14 23.79
N ALA A 12 19.95 -22.64 24.83
CA ALA A 12 19.16 -23.46 25.74
C ALA A 12 17.72 -23.53 25.21
N GLY A 13 17.39 -24.63 24.53
CA GLY A 13 16.02 -24.97 24.17
C GLY A 13 15.24 -25.40 25.42
N LEU A 14 14.11 -24.74 25.69
CA LEU A 14 13.13 -25.20 26.67
C LEU A 14 11.91 -25.77 25.93
N LEU A 15 11.91 -27.09 25.83
CA LEU A 15 10.78 -27.93 25.43
C LEU A 15 9.78 -27.96 26.59
N VAL A 16 8.60 -27.39 26.42
CA VAL A 16 7.46 -27.62 27.32
C VAL A 16 6.42 -28.44 26.57
N VAL A 17 6.44 -29.74 26.83
CA VAL A 17 5.37 -30.69 26.49
C VAL A 17 4.28 -30.53 27.54
N GLY A 18 3.14 -29.97 27.15
CA GLY A 18 1.94 -29.84 27.99
C GLY A 18 0.85 -30.81 27.54
N VAL A 19 0.59 -31.82 28.36
CA VAL A 19 -0.40 -32.88 28.22
C VAL A 19 -1.85 -32.36 28.26
N GLY A 20 -2.65 -32.87 27.33
CA GLY A 20 -4.03 -33.37 27.47
C GLY A 20 -4.97 -32.78 28.55
N GLY A 21 -6.12 -32.28 28.10
CA GLY A 21 -7.28 -32.02 28.93
C GLY A 21 -8.55 -31.81 28.11
N ALA A 22 -9.20 -32.89 27.69
CA ALA A 22 -10.55 -32.84 27.17
C ALA A 22 -11.52 -32.61 28.33
N VAL A 23 -12.25 -31.49 28.31
CA VAL A 23 -13.39 -31.24 29.20
C VAL A 23 -14.61 -31.07 28.32
N ALA A 24 -15.33 -32.18 28.12
CA ALA A 24 -16.72 -32.17 27.68
C ALA A 24 -17.59 -32.20 28.95
N LEU A 25 -18.35 -31.12 29.20
CA LEU A 25 -19.48 -31.16 30.12
C LEU A 25 -20.67 -30.48 29.45
N SER A 26 -21.64 -31.32 29.06
CA SER A 26 -22.96 -30.93 28.57
C SER A 26 -23.87 -30.53 29.72
N VAL A 27 -24.58 -29.40 29.59
CA VAL A 27 -25.87 -29.18 30.24
C VAL A 27 -26.84 -28.61 29.21
N ALA A 28 -27.96 -29.31 29.11
CA ALA A 28 -29.11 -29.02 28.27
C ALA A 28 -29.97 -27.87 28.82
N GLY A 29 -30.56 -27.12 27.90
CA GLY A 29 -31.64 -26.15 28.08
C GLY A 29 -31.67 -25.32 26.79
N GLY A 30 -32.58 -25.52 25.84
CA GLY A 30 -34.02 -25.62 25.99
C GLY A 30 -34.63 -24.25 25.68
N GLY A 31 -34.75 -23.91 24.39
CA GLY A 31 -35.30 -22.64 23.93
C GLY A 31 -35.09 -22.38 22.43
N GLU A 32 -35.83 -23.10 21.58
CA GLU A 32 -36.20 -22.67 20.22
C GLU A 32 -37.51 -21.83 20.30
N PRO A 33 -37.99 -21.17 19.23
CA PRO A 33 -37.31 -20.49 18.13
C PRO A 33 -37.90 -19.07 17.89
N ALA A 34 -37.15 -18.18 17.23
CA ALA A 34 -37.74 -17.02 16.57
C ALA A 34 -37.24 -17.01 15.12
N ALA A 35 -37.94 -17.76 14.28
CA ALA A 35 -37.97 -17.51 12.85
C ALA A 35 -38.67 -16.17 12.63
N VAL A 36 -37.98 -15.22 12.01
CA VAL A 36 -38.61 -14.08 11.35
C VAL A 36 -38.57 -14.35 9.85
N GLU A 37 -39.66 -14.97 9.42
CA GLU A 37 -40.46 -14.66 8.25
C GLU A 37 -39.78 -13.95 7.07
N THR A 38 -39.75 -14.73 5.99
CA THR A 38 -39.78 -14.39 4.57
C THR A 38 -40.24 -12.98 4.18
N SER A 39 -39.56 -12.41 3.18
CA SER A 39 -40.22 -11.61 2.15
C SER A 39 -39.50 -11.82 0.83
N THR A 40 -39.98 -12.84 0.12
CA THR A 40 -39.90 -12.92 -1.34
C THR A 40 -40.84 -11.87 -1.93
N SER A 41 -40.40 -11.17 -2.97
CA SER A 41 -41.29 -10.45 -3.88
C SER A 41 -40.77 -10.65 -5.29
N GLU A 42 -41.41 -11.57 -6.01
CA GLU A 42 -41.23 -11.83 -7.45
C GLU A 42 -42.16 -10.92 -8.29
N ALA A 43 -41.66 -10.59 -9.50
CA ALA A 43 -42.36 -10.36 -10.78
C ALA A 43 -43.38 -9.20 -10.87
N ASP A 44 -43.62 -8.46 -11.96
CA ASP A 44 -43.32 -8.42 -13.42
C ASP A 44 -43.83 -7.00 -13.90
N PRO A 45 -43.99 -6.56 -15.17
CA PRO A 45 -43.63 -7.10 -16.49
C PRO A 45 -43.04 -6.06 -17.53
N THR A 46 -42.50 -6.59 -18.63
CA THR A 46 -42.58 -6.15 -20.08
C THR A 46 -42.24 -4.72 -20.57
N GLY A 47 -41.50 -4.69 -21.70
CA GLY A 47 -41.46 -3.62 -22.72
C GLY A 47 -40.10 -3.55 -23.43
N GLU A 48 -39.76 -4.44 -24.37
CA GLU A 48 -40.05 -4.42 -25.82
C GLU A 48 -39.37 -3.28 -26.64
N ALA A 49 -38.41 -3.71 -27.49
CA ALA A 49 -38.01 -3.26 -28.84
C ALA A 49 -37.45 -1.83 -29.14
N ASP A 50 -36.19 -1.82 -29.64
CA ASP A 50 -35.64 -1.31 -30.95
C ASP A 50 -36.16 0.02 -31.56
N PRO A 51 -35.43 0.79 -32.42
CA PRO A 51 -34.20 0.46 -33.17
C PRO A 51 -33.20 1.64 -33.38
N THR A 52 -32.27 1.46 -34.35
CA THR A 52 -31.52 2.47 -35.16
C THR A 52 -30.36 3.20 -34.46
N GLY A 53 -29.11 3.07 -34.92
CA GLY A 53 -28.59 3.60 -36.20
C GLY A 53 -28.15 5.04 -35.93
N GLU A 54 -26.86 5.38 -35.94
CA GLU A 54 -26.20 5.96 -37.12
C GLU A 54 -24.68 5.99 -36.89
N ALA A 55 -23.96 5.66 -37.96
CA ALA A 55 -22.56 5.99 -38.15
C ALA A 55 -22.45 7.47 -38.52
N ASP A 56 -21.43 8.16 -38.02
CA ASP A 56 -20.92 9.36 -38.69
C ASP A 56 -19.39 9.33 -38.63
N GLU A 57 -18.83 9.38 -39.84
CA GLU A 57 -17.41 9.46 -40.13
C GLU A 57 -17.02 10.92 -40.35
N SER A 58 -15.70 11.17 -40.37
CA SER A 58 -15.02 12.39 -40.84
C SER A 58 -14.84 13.44 -39.75
N ASP A 59 -13.71 14.12 -39.60
CA ASP A 59 -12.78 14.56 -40.63
C ASP A 59 -11.37 14.76 -40.05
N ALA A 60 -10.40 14.75 -40.93
CA ALA A 60 -8.99 14.92 -40.67
C ALA A 60 -8.65 16.38 -40.30
N ASP A 61 -7.58 16.58 -39.53
CA ASP A 61 -6.71 17.73 -39.78
C ASP A 61 -5.25 17.35 -39.63
N ALA A 62 -4.52 17.62 -40.70
CA ALA A 62 -3.10 17.39 -40.86
C ALA A 62 -2.35 18.71 -40.65
N GLY A 63 -1.40 18.72 -39.72
CA GLY A 63 -0.48 19.82 -39.53
C GLY A 63 0.88 19.31 -39.07
N GLY A 64 1.76 19.07 -40.04
CA GLY A 64 3.12 18.55 -39.85
C GLY A 64 4.12 19.54 -39.21
N PRO A 65 5.42 19.19 -39.26
CA PRO A 65 6.37 19.33 -38.16
C PRO A 65 7.21 20.60 -38.23
N ASP A 66 7.80 21.00 -37.10
CA ASP A 66 9.07 21.75 -37.15
C ASP A 66 9.90 21.50 -35.89
N ALA A 67 11.18 21.23 -36.15
CA ALA A 67 12.20 20.87 -35.19
C ALA A 67 12.82 22.12 -34.55
N ALA A 68 13.28 21.99 -33.31
CA ALA A 68 14.36 22.82 -32.80
C ALA A 68 15.18 22.03 -31.78
N ASP A 69 16.36 21.62 -32.24
CA ASP A 69 17.59 21.38 -31.50
C ASP A 69 17.85 22.44 -30.42
N GLY A 70 18.51 22.00 -29.35
CA GLY A 70 19.06 22.80 -28.26
C GLY A 70 19.34 21.86 -27.08
N ASP A 71 20.34 20.99 -27.21
CA ASP A 71 21.73 21.21 -26.78
C ASP A 71 21.90 21.28 -25.26
N GLU A 72 22.83 20.45 -24.83
CA GLU A 72 23.16 20.09 -23.47
C GLU A 72 23.41 21.29 -22.56
N THR A 73 22.91 21.22 -21.33
CA THR A 73 23.68 21.72 -20.20
C THR A 73 23.64 20.63 -19.13
N ALA A 74 24.67 19.80 -19.18
CA ALA A 74 25.12 19.02 -18.05
C ALA A 74 25.52 20.00 -16.94
N ASP A 75 24.61 20.26 -16.01
CA ASP A 75 24.95 20.85 -14.73
C ASP A 75 25.56 19.75 -13.87
N ALA A 76 26.90 19.70 -13.86
CA ALA A 76 27.67 18.95 -12.89
C ALA A 76 27.58 19.66 -11.53
N GLY A 77 26.42 19.54 -10.89
CA GLY A 77 26.17 19.95 -9.52
C GLY A 77 26.56 18.83 -8.56
N ASP A 78 27.74 18.99 -7.96
CA ASP A 78 28.13 18.51 -6.63
C ASP A 78 27.69 17.08 -6.25
N ALA A 79 28.55 16.10 -6.54
CA ALA A 79 28.50 14.78 -5.93
C ALA A 79 28.86 14.86 -4.44
N ALA A 80 27.94 15.43 -3.63
CA ALA A 80 27.70 14.88 -2.31
C ALA A 80 27.45 13.38 -2.49
N ALA A 81 28.05 12.53 -1.66
CA ALA A 81 27.81 11.09 -1.70
C ALA A 81 26.28 10.86 -1.65
N GLY A 82 25.71 10.62 -2.83
CA GLY A 82 24.32 10.99 -3.12
C GLY A 82 23.35 10.01 -2.51
N ALA A 83 22.34 10.52 -1.83
CA ALA A 83 21.17 9.73 -1.51
C ALA A 83 20.59 9.17 -2.83
N SER A 84 20.11 7.93 -2.80
CA SER A 84 19.43 7.34 -3.96
C SER A 84 18.25 8.21 -4.37
N PRO A 85 17.92 8.31 -5.67
CA PRO A 85 16.77 9.10 -6.10
C PRO A 85 15.49 8.60 -5.47
N GLY A 86 14.56 9.52 -5.19
CA GLY A 86 13.26 9.15 -4.66
C GLY A 86 12.46 8.28 -5.64
N ALA A 87 11.68 7.33 -5.11
CA ALA A 87 10.92 6.40 -5.93
C ALA A 87 9.50 6.16 -5.39
N TYR A 88 8.53 6.07 -6.31
CA TYR A 88 7.17 5.60 -6.03
C TYR A 88 6.85 4.38 -6.88
N VAL A 89 6.64 3.23 -6.25
CA VAL A 89 6.49 1.94 -6.94
C VAL A 89 5.40 1.07 -6.31
N GLU A 90 4.85 0.13 -7.06
CA GLU A 90 3.94 -0.88 -6.50
C GLU A 90 4.67 -1.81 -5.53
N TYR A 91 3.97 -2.22 -4.47
CA TYR A 91 4.50 -3.16 -3.51
C TYR A 91 4.70 -4.55 -4.13
N SER A 92 5.91 -5.07 -3.92
CA SER A 92 6.23 -6.48 -4.02
C SER A 92 7.35 -6.78 -3.02
N GLU A 93 7.52 -8.03 -2.62
CA GLU A 93 8.64 -8.42 -1.74
C GLU A 93 10.00 -8.05 -2.38
N SER A 94 10.11 -8.20 -3.70
CA SER A 94 11.28 -7.78 -4.47
C SER A 94 11.49 -6.26 -4.46
N ALA A 95 10.43 -5.47 -4.62
CA ALA A 95 10.53 -4.01 -4.58
C ALA A 95 10.93 -3.53 -3.19
N LEU A 96 10.36 -4.13 -2.13
CA LEU A 96 10.73 -3.80 -0.75
C LEU A 96 12.20 -4.14 -0.45
N ALA A 97 12.68 -5.28 -0.95
CA ALA A 97 14.07 -5.69 -0.77
C ALA A 97 15.07 -4.84 -1.58
N ALA A 98 14.64 -4.33 -2.74
CA ALA A 98 15.45 -3.46 -3.59
C ALA A 98 15.39 -1.98 -3.19
N ALA A 99 14.41 -1.58 -2.38
CA ALA A 99 14.21 -0.21 -1.95
C ALA A 99 15.41 0.30 -1.15
N GLU A 100 15.98 1.40 -1.63
CA GLU A 100 17.09 2.10 -1.02
C GLU A 100 16.58 3.27 -0.15
N GLY A 101 17.38 3.66 0.84
CA GLY A 101 17.00 4.73 1.77
C GLY A 101 15.83 4.35 2.69
N THR A 102 15.09 5.37 3.12
CA THR A 102 13.92 5.22 3.98
C THR A 102 12.76 4.60 3.20
N ARG A 103 12.23 3.49 3.70
CA ARG A 103 11.13 2.77 3.04
C ARG A 103 9.81 3.19 3.68
N VAL A 104 8.85 3.58 2.85
CA VAL A 104 7.50 3.96 3.30
C VAL A 104 6.49 3.07 2.61
N LEU A 105 5.65 2.37 3.37
CA LEU A 105 4.51 1.63 2.84
C LEU A 105 3.28 2.55 2.82
N PHE A 106 2.65 2.73 1.66
CA PHE A 106 1.39 3.43 1.53
C PHE A 106 0.26 2.43 1.28
N PHE A 107 -0.59 2.21 2.27
CA PHE A 107 -1.74 1.30 2.17
C PHE A 107 -2.91 1.99 1.46
N HIS A 108 -3.04 1.67 0.18
CA HIS A 108 -3.94 2.29 -0.79
C HIS A 108 -5.10 1.36 -1.17
N ALA A 109 -6.29 1.93 -1.36
CA ALA A 109 -7.43 1.25 -1.96
C ALA A 109 -8.06 2.12 -3.06
N THR A 110 -8.33 1.54 -4.24
CA THR A 110 -8.80 2.28 -5.43
C THR A 110 -10.16 2.95 -5.24
N TRP A 111 -11.00 2.39 -4.38
CA TRP A 111 -12.32 2.95 -4.04
C TRP A 111 -12.25 4.07 -3.01
N CYS A 112 -11.11 4.27 -2.33
CA CYS A 112 -10.97 5.29 -1.30
C CYS A 112 -10.61 6.64 -1.93
N PRO A 113 -11.41 7.71 -1.71
CA PRO A 113 -11.15 9.02 -2.28
C PRO A 113 -9.86 9.66 -1.73
N GLN A 114 -9.60 9.49 -0.43
CA GLN A 114 -8.38 10.02 0.20
C GLN A 114 -7.13 9.30 -0.32
N CYS A 115 -7.22 7.99 -0.57
CA CYS A 115 -6.14 7.24 -1.20
C CYS A 115 -5.79 7.77 -2.59
N ARG A 116 -6.80 8.02 -3.42
CA ARG A 116 -6.59 8.56 -4.78
C ARG A 116 -5.97 9.96 -4.74
N ALA A 117 -6.45 10.81 -3.84
CA ALA A 117 -5.89 12.15 -3.66
C ALA A 117 -4.40 12.11 -3.27
N LEU A 118 -4.03 11.24 -2.34
CA LEU A 118 -2.62 11.05 -1.95
C LEU A 118 -1.79 10.43 -3.08
N ASP A 119 -2.31 9.44 -3.81
CA ASP A 119 -1.62 8.83 -4.97
C ASP A 119 -1.33 9.88 -6.04
N ASP A 120 -2.31 10.71 -6.40
CA ASP A 120 -2.17 11.79 -7.37
C ASP A 120 -1.13 12.82 -6.91
N ASP A 121 -1.12 13.19 -5.63
CA ASP A 121 -0.14 14.14 -5.08
C ASP A 121 1.28 13.58 -5.08
N ILE A 122 1.48 12.31 -4.69
CA ILE A 122 2.80 11.66 -4.75
C ILE A 122 3.33 11.64 -6.18
N VAL A 123 2.48 11.33 -7.16
CA VAL A 123 2.86 11.31 -8.58
C VAL A 123 3.19 12.73 -9.07
N ALA A 124 2.44 13.74 -8.63
CA ALA A 124 2.63 15.12 -9.06
C ALA A 124 3.88 15.78 -8.47
N GLN A 125 4.15 15.58 -7.17
CA GLN A 125 5.30 16.17 -6.47
C GLN A 125 6.59 15.39 -6.74
N GLY A 126 6.47 14.08 -6.94
CA GLY A 126 7.60 13.17 -6.88
C GLY A 126 8.03 12.88 -5.44
N VAL A 127 8.68 11.74 -5.25
CA VAL A 127 9.21 11.33 -3.95
C VAL A 127 10.58 11.97 -3.75
N PRO A 128 10.90 12.51 -2.55
CA PRO A 128 12.21 13.10 -2.28
C PRO A 128 13.34 12.06 -2.30
N ASP A 129 14.56 12.52 -2.57
CA ASP A 129 15.75 11.68 -2.56
C ASP A 129 15.94 10.99 -1.20
N GLY A 130 16.38 9.74 -1.24
CA GLY A 130 16.57 8.90 -0.07
C GLY A 130 15.28 8.31 0.50
N VAL A 131 14.13 8.49 -0.16
CA VAL A 131 12.85 7.88 0.23
C VAL A 131 12.31 7.00 -0.90
N THR A 132 11.87 5.79 -0.55
CA THR A 132 11.11 4.92 -1.45
C THR A 132 9.72 4.70 -0.87
N VAL A 133 8.68 5.15 -1.58
CA VAL A 133 7.29 4.87 -1.24
C VAL A 133 6.81 3.65 -2.03
N LEU A 134 6.28 2.65 -1.34
CA LEU A 134 5.71 1.44 -1.92
C LEU A 134 4.19 1.45 -1.75
N LYS A 135 3.46 1.46 -2.87
CA LYS A 135 2.00 1.38 -2.88
C LYS A 135 1.53 -0.03 -2.59
N VAL A 136 0.93 -0.23 -1.43
CA VAL A 136 0.42 -1.51 -0.94
C VAL A 136 -1.08 -1.54 -1.15
N ASP A 137 -1.59 -2.55 -1.86
CA ASP A 137 -3.03 -2.77 -1.97
C ASP A 137 -3.63 -3.21 -0.62
N TYR A 138 -4.50 -2.37 -0.05
CA TYR A 138 -5.09 -2.58 1.27
C TYR A 138 -6.03 -3.80 1.33
N ASP A 139 -6.71 -4.11 0.25
CA ASP A 139 -7.75 -5.15 0.22
C ASP A 139 -7.14 -6.56 0.10
N THR A 140 -5.99 -6.67 -0.58
CA THR A 140 -5.34 -7.95 -0.85
C THR A 140 -4.17 -8.24 0.08
N GLN A 141 -3.45 -7.22 0.59
CA GLN A 141 -2.27 -7.40 1.46
C GLN A 141 -2.64 -7.51 2.95
N GLN A 142 -3.52 -8.46 3.27
CA GLN A 142 -4.05 -8.65 4.63
C GLN A 142 -2.97 -9.01 5.66
N ASP A 143 -1.99 -9.84 5.27
CA ASP A 143 -0.89 -10.23 6.17
C ASP A 143 0.03 -9.04 6.48
N LEU A 144 0.29 -8.19 5.48
CA LEU A 144 1.11 -6.99 5.65
C LEU A 144 0.41 -5.98 6.56
N ARG A 145 -0.90 -5.81 6.39
CA ARG A 145 -1.72 -4.98 7.28
C ARG A 145 -1.67 -5.47 8.72
N GLN A 146 -1.83 -6.77 8.94
CA GLN A 146 -1.73 -7.35 10.27
C GLN A 146 -0.33 -7.16 10.88
N ARG A 147 0.74 -7.35 10.09
CA ARG A 147 2.12 -7.17 10.53
C ARG A 147 2.40 -5.76 11.05
N TYR A 148 1.89 -4.75 10.35
CA TYR A 148 2.15 -3.34 10.66
C TYR A 148 0.97 -2.65 11.37
N ASP A 149 0.02 -3.42 11.91
CA ASP A 149 -1.15 -2.93 12.63
C ASP A 149 -2.04 -1.94 11.83
N VAL A 150 -2.08 -2.05 10.50
CA VAL A 150 -2.81 -1.11 9.64
C VAL A 150 -4.31 -1.43 9.60
N ARG A 151 -5.10 -0.54 10.23
CA ARG A 151 -6.56 -0.68 10.37
C ARG A 151 -7.37 0.17 9.42
N GLN A 152 -6.77 1.16 8.75
CA GLN A 152 -7.43 2.02 7.77
C GLN A 152 -6.62 2.13 6.47
N GLN A 153 -7.32 2.41 5.39
CA GLN A 153 -6.72 2.86 4.13
C GLN A 153 -6.13 4.26 4.35
N THR A 154 -5.34 4.75 3.39
CA THR A 154 -4.62 6.03 3.53
C THR A 154 -3.62 6.01 4.69
N THR A 155 -3.19 4.83 5.14
CA THR A 155 -2.14 4.72 6.17
C THR A 155 -0.78 4.66 5.50
N VAL A 156 0.16 5.47 5.97
CA VAL A 156 1.57 5.37 5.63
C VAL A 156 2.37 4.81 6.80
N VAL A 157 3.37 3.98 6.53
CA VAL A 157 4.23 3.35 7.54
C VAL A 157 5.68 3.45 7.12
N ALA A 158 6.51 4.12 7.92
CA ALA A 158 7.96 4.15 7.72
C ALA A 158 8.60 2.88 8.29
N LEU A 159 9.57 2.31 7.57
CA LEU A 159 10.31 1.12 7.97
C LEU A 159 11.81 1.43 8.11
N ASP A 160 12.46 0.73 9.02
CA ASP A 160 13.92 0.68 9.11
C ASP A 160 14.55 -0.36 8.15
N ASP A 161 15.88 -0.44 8.17
CA ASP A 161 16.66 -1.39 7.36
C ASP A 161 16.27 -2.85 7.57
N SER A 162 15.80 -3.20 8.78
CA SER A 162 15.37 -4.55 9.15
C SER A 162 13.93 -4.86 8.72
N GLY A 163 13.19 -3.85 8.24
CA GLY A 163 11.79 -3.95 7.86
C GLY A 163 10.81 -3.83 9.02
N ALA A 164 11.28 -3.37 10.20
CA ALA A 164 10.41 -3.04 11.32
C ALA A 164 9.83 -1.63 11.16
N ALA A 165 8.60 -1.43 11.61
CA ALA A 165 7.96 -0.12 11.56
C ALA A 165 8.57 0.84 12.58
N THR A 166 8.92 2.05 12.14
CA THR A 166 9.45 3.13 12.98
C THR A 166 8.38 4.16 13.31
N ALA A 167 7.48 4.44 12.36
CA ALA A 167 6.35 5.34 12.52
C ALA A 167 5.18 4.92 11.60
N SER A 168 3.96 5.30 11.98
CA SER A 168 2.77 5.14 11.15
C SER A 168 1.89 6.37 11.28
N PHE A 169 1.31 6.83 10.17
CA PHE A 169 0.47 8.01 10.13
C PHE A 169 -0.67 7.86 9.12
N VAL A 170 -1.77 8.58 9.33
CA VAL A 170 -2.93 8.59 8.43
C VAL A 170 -3.22 10.03 8.01
N PRO A 171 -2.75 10.49 6.84
CA PRO A 171 -3.06 11.81 6.29
C PRO A 171 -4.51 11.86 5.77
N TYR A 172 -5.50 11.73 6.67
CA TYR A 172 -6.91 11.67 6.28
C TYR A 172 -7.51 13.04 5.94
N ASP A 173 -7.22 14.05 6.78
CA ASP A 173 -7.78 15.40 6.61
C ASP A 173 -7.07 16.20 5.51
N ASP A 174 -5.81 15.86 5.23
CA ASP A 174 -4.97 16.48 4.21
C ASP A 174 -4.10 15.40 3.53
N PRO A 175 -4.61 14.74 2.46
CA PRO A 175 -3.97 13.60 1.81
C PRO A 175 -2.84 14.05 0.87
N THR A 176 -1.80 14.68 1.42
CA THR A 176 -0.62 15.13 0.68
C THR A 176 0.63 14.35 1.10
N LEU A 177 1.61 14.24 0.20
CA LEU A 177 2.89 13.61 0.47
C LEU A 177 3.64 14.34 1.59
N GLU A 178 3.61 15.68 1.58
CA GLU A 178 4.22 16.49 2.65
C GLU A 178 3.64 16.11 4.02
N THR A 179 2.31 16.16 4.17
CA THR A 179 1.63 15.80 5.41
C THR A 179 1.92 14.35 5.81
N ALA A 180 2.00 13.43 4.85
CA ALA A 180 2.36 12.04 5.10
C ALA A 180 3.78 11.91 5.67
N LEU A 181 4.77 12.56 5.07
CA LEU A 181 6.17 12.52 5.51
C LEU A 181 6.37 13.22 6.86
N THR A 182 5.74 14.38 7.07
CA THR A 182 5.78 15.08 8.36
C THR A 182 5.16 14.24 9.47
N GLY A 183 4.03 13.58 9.20
CA GLY A 183 3.41 12.67 10.16
C GLY A 183 4.28 11.44 10.51
N LEU A 184 5.21 11.08 9.62
CA LEU A 184 6.22 10.05 9.86
C LEU A 184 7.52 10.60 10.49
N GLY A 185 7.68 11.92 10.59
CA GLY A 185 8.90 12.59 11.05
C GLY A 185 10.06 12.50 10.06
N LEU A 186 9.75 12.59 8.75
CA LEU A 186 10.69 12.47 7.64
C LEU A 186 10.89 13.79 6.85
N ASP A 187 10.39 14.91 7.36
CA ASP A 187 10.53 16.28 6.82
C ASP A 187 11.86 16.97 7.16
#